data_AF-A0AAV9XWJ4-F1
#
_entry.id   AF-A0AAV9XWJ4-F1
#
_cell.length_a   1.000
_cell.length_b   1.000
_cell.length_c   1.000
_cell.angle_alpha   90.00
_cell.angle_beta   90.00
_cell.angle_gamma   90.00
#
_symmetry.space_group_name_H-M   'P 1'
#
loop_
_entity.id
_entity.type
_entity.pdbx_description
1 polymer ?
#
loop_
_entity_poly.entity_id
_entity_poly.type
_entity_poly.pdbx_seq_one_letter_code
_entity_poly.pdbx_strand_id
1 'polypeptide(L)'
;MGEISSEVNKLRNNLSLCENEIRAKNLEINELLKEKYKWECRIVELGGPNYKNKCGQYIDSLGGISIPNSTIKVFGIAKTLPEYKEMLNTQDQQLQVKEIDTINLKCVVLSEEYYGELDKNIEGLISSKEKEKELEIKKKKPQNYEGLTSDILIKLIESKKKLLSSA
;
A
#
# COMPACT_ATOMS: atom_id res chain seq x y z
N MET A 1 17.20 15.28 5.14
CA MET A 1 17.09 14.09 6.01
C MET A 1 17.74 14.30 7.37
N GLY A 2 18.98 14.79 7.44
CA GLY A 2 19.67 15.06 8.72
C GLY A 2 18.91 16.03 9.63
N GLU A 3 18.31 17.09 9.06
CA GLU A 3 17.47 18.04 9.81
C GLU A 3 16.28 17.37 10.49
N ILE A 4 15.54 16.50 9.78
CA ILE A 4 14.43 15.72 10.34
C ILE A 4 14.92 14.86 11.52
N SER A 5 16.06 14.19 11.37
CA SER A 5 16.64 13.39 12.46
C SER A 5 17.04 14.26 13.66
N SER A 6 17.63 15.42 13.40
CA SER A 6 18.02 16.37 14.45
C SER A 6 16.81 16.89 15.22
N GLU A 7 15.73 17.29 14.54
CA GLU A 7 14.52 17.78 15.20
C GLU A 7 13.79 16.67 15.97
N VAL A 8 13.73 15.46 15.42
CA VAL A 8 13.19 14.30 16.16
C VAL A 8 14.04 13.99 17.40
N ASN A 9 15.36 14.08 17.32
CA ASN A 9 16.24 13.90 18.48
C ASN A 9 16.02 14.98 19.54
N LYS A 10 15.84 16.25 19.14
CA LYS A 10 15.50 17.34 20.08
C LYS A 10 14.17 17.06 20.78
N LEU A 11 13.17 16.59 20.03
CA LEU A 11 11.85 16.22 20.57
C LEU A 11 11.93 15.03 21.54
N ARG A 12 12.82 14.06 21.29
CA ARG A 12 13.00 12.86 22.13
C ARG A 12 13.79 13.14 23.41
N ASN A 13 14.87 13.92 23.31
CA ASN A 13 15.83 14.07 24.40
C ASN A 13 15.41 15.12 25.44
N ASN A 14 14.56 16.08 25.07
CA ASN A 14 14.16 17.17 25.96
C ASN A 14 12.78 16.91 26.56
N LEU A 15 12.75 16.27 27.73
CA LEU A 15 11.51 15.99 28.48
C LEU A 15 10.86 17.25 29.08
N SER A 16 11.62 18.33 29.24
CA SER A 16 11.18 19.59 29.88
C SER A 16 10.62 20.63 28.91
N LEU A 17 10.28 20.23 27.68
CA LEU A 17 9.73 21.14 26.68
C LEU A 17 8.28 21.50 27.02
N CYS A 18 7.89 22.76 26.84
CA CYS A 18 6.50 23.16 27.04
C CYS A 18 5.61 22.51 25.95
N GLU A 19 4.34 22.26 26.29
CA GLU A 19 3.38 21.62 25.38
C GLU A 19 3.28 22.33 24.00
N ASN A 20 3.34 23.66 24.02
CA ASN A 20 3.31 24.48 22.81
C ASN A 20 4.56 24.31 21.94
N GLU A 21 5.72 24.15 22.57
CA GLU A 21 6.98 23.92 21.87
C GLU A 21 7.01 22.52 21.24
N ILE A 22 6.46 21.51 21.93
CA ILE A 22 6.28 20.16 21.41
C ILE A 22 5.42 20.19 20.14
N ARG A 23 4.30 20.91 20.17
CA ARG A 23 3.45 21.12 18.98
C ARG A 23 4.21 21.80 17.85
N ALA A 24 4.90 22.91 18.14
CA ALA A 24 5.67 23.66 17.15
C ALA A 24 6.73 22.79 16.46
N LYS A 25 7.46 21.98 17.24
CA LYS A 25 8.45 21.04 16.71
C LYS A 25 7.84 19.92 15.90
N ASN A 26 6.68 19.40 16.31
CA ASN A 26 5.96 18.41 15.52
C ASN A 26 5.48 19.00 14.18
N LEU A 27 5.01 20.25 14.18
CA LEU A 27 4.63 20.96 12.96
C LEU A 27 5.84 21.17 12.05
N GLU A 28 6.97 21.63 12.58
CA GLU A 28 8.22 21.81 11.84
C GLU A 28 8.67 20.51 11.15
N ILE A 29 8.67 19.39 11.88
CA ILE A 29 9.00 18.07 11.33
C ILE A 29 8.04 17.68 10.19
N ASN A 30 6.73 17.92 10.36
CA ASN A 30 5.74 17.59 9.33
C ASN A 30 5.90 18.46 8.07
N GLU A 31 6.26 19.74 8.21
CA GLU A 31 6.56 20.59 7.05
C GLU A 31 7.80 20.10 6.29
N LEU A 32 8.87 19.71 6.99
CA LEU A 32 10.05 19.11 6.36
C LEU A 32 9.71 17.81 5.62
N LEU A 33 8.81 16.99 6.15
CA LEU A 33 8.36 15.76 5.49
C LEU A 33 7.52 16.06 4.23
N LYS A 34 6.66 17.07 4.26
CA LYS A 34 5.90 17.51 3.08
C LYS A 34 6.82 18.04 1.99
N GLU A 35 7.79 18.88 2.36
CA GLU A 35 8.77 19.40 1.41
C GLU A 35 9.58 18.26 0.79
N LYS A 36 10.08 17.33 1.61
CA LYS A 36 10.75 16.12 1.13
C LYS A 36 9.87 15.35 0.13
N TYR A 37 8.59 15.15 0.44
CA TYR A 37 7.67 14.45 -0.47
C TYR A 37 7.48 15.18 -1.80
N LYS A 38 7.34 16.52 -1.78
CA LYS A 38 7.27 17.35 -3.01
C LYS A 38 8.52 17.15 -3.87
N TRP A 39 9.71 17.19 -3.25
CA TRP A 39 10.96 16.93 -3.95
C TRP A 39 11.05 15.51 -4.50
N GLU A 40 10.62 14.49 -3.75
CA GLU A 40 10.58 13.10 -4.23
C GLU A 40 9.64 12.92 -5.43
N CYS A 41 8.47 13.57 -5.42
CA CYS A 41 7.58 13.61 -6.58
C CYS A 41 8.26 14.28 -7.78
N ARG A 42 8.91 15.42 -7.56
CA ARG A 42 9.58 16.16 -8.63
C ARG A 42 10.72 15.38 -9.26
N ILE A 43 11.50 14.64 -8.47
CA ILE A 43 12.57 13.78 -8.98
C ILE A 43 12.00 12.72 -9.92
N VAL A 44 10.89 12.09 -9.55
CA VAL A 44 10.25 11.07 -10.39
C VAL A 44 9.69 11.68 -11.68
N GLU A 45 9.08 12.87 -11.62
CA GLU A 45 8.61 13.59 -12.81
C GLU A 45 9.73 13.92 -13.80
N LEU A 46 10.92 14.22 -13.29
CA LEU A 46 12.11 14.48 -14.10
C LEU A 46 12.78 13.20 -14.64
N GLY A 47 12.19 12.02 -14.43
CA GLY A 47 12.74 10.73 -14.85
C GLY A 47 13.82 10.18 -13.93
N GLY A 48 13.93 10.70 -12.70
CA GLY A 48 14.85 10.23 -11.68
C GLY A 48 14.36 9.01 -10.90
N PRO A 49 15.20 8.46 -10.01
CA PRO A 49 14.86 7.30 -9.18
C PRO A 49 13.77 7.59 -8.14
N ASN A 50 12.99 6.56 -7.80
CA ASN A 50 11.89 6.68 -6.83
C ASN A 50 12.36 6.42 -5.38
N TYR A 51 12.39 7.47 -4.56
CA TYR A 51 12.79 7.41 -3.15
C TYR A 51 11.65 7.17 -2.16
N LYS A 52 10.39 7.17 -2.61
CA LYS A 52 9.19 7.12 -1.74
C LYS A 52 9.15 5.85 -0.89
N ASN A 53 9.59 4.72 -1.44
CA ASN A 53 9.55 3.42 -0.76
C ASN A 53 10.42 3.37 0.51
N LYS A 54 11.53 4.11 0.54
CA LYS A 54 12.44 4.16 1.70
C LYS A 54 11.97 5.15 2.78
N CYS A 55 11.04 6.04 2.42
CA CYS A 55 10.56 7.09 3.32
C CYS A 55 9.82 6.51 4.53
N GLY A 56 8.94 5.53 4.32
CA GLY A 56 8.17 4.89 5.40
C GLY A 56 9.08 4.26 6.46
N GLN A 57 9.98 3.38 6.02
CA GLN A 57 10.93 2.68 6.92
C GLN A 57 11.80 3.66 7.72
N TYR A 58 12.23 4.76 7.12
CA TYR A 58 13.00 5.79 7.82
C TYR A 58 12.17 6.47 8.92
N ILE A 59 10.92 6.83 8.63
CA ILE A 59 10.02 7.48 9.60
C ILE A 59 9.71 6.51 10.76
N ASP A 60 9.49 5.25 10.45
CA ASP A 60 9.22 4.21 11.46
C ASP A 60 10.46 3.99 12.34
N SER A 61 11.66 4.04 11.77
CA SER A 61 12.93 3.96 12.54
C SER A 61 13.14 5.14 13.49
N LEU A 62 12.57 6.30 13.17
CA LEU A 62 12.55 7.49 14.04
C LEU A 62 11.42 7.44 15.09
N GLY A 63 10.57 6.41 15.05
CA GLY A 63 9.45 6.24 15.96
C GLY A 63 8.26 7.15 15.64
N GLY A 64 8.12 7.59 14.38
CA GLY A 64 6.94 8.32 13.93
C GLY A 64 5.72 7.41 13.80
N ILE A 65 4.57 7.83 14.30
CA ILE A 65 3.29 7.14 14.09
C ILE A 65 2.40 8.00 13.18
N SER A 66 1.74 7.38 12.22
CA SER A 66 0.76 8.05 11.36
C SER A 66 -0.57 8.17 12.09
N ILE A 67 -1.17 9.35 12.07
CA ILE A 67 -2.54 9.54 12.56
C ILE A 67 -3.51 8.85 11.56
N PRO A 68 -4.57 8.18 12.03
CA PRO A 68 -5.56 7.58 11.14
C PRO A 68 -6.22 8.64 10.26
N ASN A 69 -6.47 8.29 8.99
CA ASN A 69 -7.08 9.17 7.99
C ASN A 69 -6.36 10.51 7.78
N SER A 70 -5.08 10.60 8.17
CA SER A 70 -4.29 11.82 8.06
C SER A 70 -2.89 11.51 7.52
N THR A 71 -2.31 12.51 6.87
CA THR A 71 -0.91 12.47 6.39
C THR A 71 0.08 12.96 7.44
N ILE A 72 -0.44 13.43 8.59
CA ILE A 72 0.35 13.95 9.69
C ILE A 72 0.96 12.79 10.47
N LYS A 73 2.24 12.97 10.81
CA LYS A 73 3.00 12.03 11.62
C LYS A 73 3.33 12.67 12.96
N VAL A 74 3.25 11.87 14.02
CA VAL A 74 3.48 12.30 15.40
C VAL A 74 4.67 11.53 15.96
N PHE A 75 5.62 12.25 16.55
CA PHE A 75 6.91 11.71 16.99
C PHE A 75 7.07 11.82 18.50
N GLY A 76 7.78 10.85 19.10
CA GLY A 76 8.24 10.92 20.50
C GLY A 76 7.18 11.38 21.51
N ILE A 77 7.52 12.41 22.30
CA ILE A 77 6.69 12.99 23.36
C ILE A 77 5.40 13.60 22.80
N ALA A 78 5.38 14.06 21.53
CA ALA A 78 4.16 14.62 20.96
C ALA A 78 3.00 13.63 21.00
N LYS A 79 3.25 12.31 20.99
CA LYS A 79 2.20 11.28 21.11
C LYS A 79 1.39 11.36 22.41
N THR A 80 1.93 11.97 23.47
CA THR A 80 1.24 12.11 24.75
C THR A 80 0.25 13.28 24.75
N LEU A 81 0.28 14.15 23.74
CA LEU A 81 -0.68 15.23 23.60
C LEU A 81 -2.10 14.66 23.46
N PRO A 82 -3.11 15.25 24.14
CA PRO A 82 -4.45 14.70 24.20
C PRO A 82 -5.06 14.50 22.80
N GLU A 83 -4.89 15.48 21.91
CA GLU A 83 -5.34 15.45 20.52
C GLU A 83 -4.88 14.19 19.78
N TYR A 84 -3.59 13.87 19.87
CA TYR A 84 -3.00 12.75 19.14
C TYR A 84 -3.29 11.41 19.84
N LYS A 85 -3.31 11.40 21.17
CA LYS A 85 -3.61 10.20 21.96
C LYS A 85 -5.00 9.66 21.67
N GLU A 86 -6.01 10.54 21.59
CA GLU A 86 -7.39 10.14 21.29
C GLU A 86 -7.53 9.51 19.89
N MET A 87 -6.88 10.13 18.89
CA MET A 87 -6.91 9.62 17.52
C MET A 87 -6.19 8.26 17.40
N LEU A 88 -5.06 8.08 18.09
CA LEU A 88 -4.33 6.81 18.10
C LEU A 88 -5.10 5.70 18.81
N ASN A 89 -5.72 5.99 19.96
CA ASN A 89 -6.53 5.00 20.67
C ASN A 89 -7.73 4.53 19.84
N THR A 90 -8.36 5.43 19.09
CA THR A 90 -9.47 5.09 18.20
C THR A 90 -9.01 4.12 17.10
N GLN A 91 -7.79 4.29 16.60
CA GLN A 91 -7.21 3.35 15.63
C GLN A 91 -7.00 1.97 16.25
N ASP A 92 -6.42 1.89 17.44
CA ASP A 92 -6.18 0.62 18.11
C ASP A 92 -7.49 -0.14 18.36
N GLN A 93 -8.55 0.58 18.76
CA GLN A 93 -9.90 0.00 18.92
C GLN A 93 -10.46 -0.53 17.59
N GLN A 94 -10.33 0.23 16.50
CA GLN A 94 -10.79 -0.21 15.18
C GLN A 94 -10.02 -1.43 14.65
N LEU A 95 -8.72 -1.52 14.93
CA LEU A 95 -7.91 -2.68 14.57
C LEU A 95 -8.34 -3.92 15.35
N GLN A 96 -8.55 -3.79 16.66
CA GLN A 96 -9.03 -4.89 17.51
C GLN A 96 -10.39 -5.43 17.04
N VAL A 97 -11.34 -4.55 16.70
CA VAL A 97 -12.65 -4.98 16.17
C VAL A 97 -12.48 -5.77 14.87
N LYS A 98 -11.65 -5.30 13.94
CA LYS A 98 -11.39 -6.01 12.67
C LYS A 98 -10.72 -7.37 12.88
N GLU A 99 -9.80 -7.47 13.83
CA GLU A 99 -9.16 -8.74 14.17
C GLU A 99 -10.19 -9.73 14.74
N ILE A 100 -11.06 -9.28 15.64
CA ILE A 100 -12.15 -10.09 16.21
C ILE A 100 -13.11 -10.55 15.10
N ASP A 101 -13.52 -9.66 14.20
CA ASP A 101 -14.38 -10.01 13.07
C ASP A 101 -13.72 -11.03 12.13
N THR A 102 -12.43 -10.86 11.85
CA THR A 102 -11.66 -11.79 11.00
C THR A 102 -11.51 -13.16 11.65
N ILE A 103 -11.23 -13.20 12.95
CA ILE A 103 -11.17 -14.44 13.73
C ILE A 103 -12.54 -15.13 13.75
N ASN A 104 -13.61 -14.38 13.99
CA ASN A 104 -14.98 -14.90 13.97
C ASN A 104 -15.31 -15.51 12.60
N LEU A 105 -15.01 -14.83 11.49
CA LEU A 105 -15.20 -15.34 10.13
C LEU A 105 -14.41 -16.62 9.87
N LYS A 106 -13.18 -16.72 10.39
CA LYS A 106 -12.31 -17.89 10.21
C LYS A 106 -12.71 -19.08 11.08
N CYS A 107 -13.36 -18.81 12.21
CA CYS A 107 -13.87 -19.80 13.16
C CYS A 107 -15.32 -20.21 12.89
N VAL A 108 -16.00 -19.63 11.89
CA VAL A 108 -17.20 -20.24 11.32
C VAL A 108 -16.77 -21.50 10.58
N VAL A 109 -16.72 -22.62 11.31
CA VAL A 109 -16.72 -23.95 10.71
C VAL A 109 -18.08 -24.08 10.03
N LEU A 110 -18.12 -23.78 8.73
CA LEU A 110 -19.29 -24.04 7.92
C LEU A 110 -19.54 -25.55 8.00
N SER A 111 -20.64 -25.95 8.64
CA SER A 111 -20.99 -27.37 8.77
C SER A 111 -21.15 -27.97 7.38
N GLU A 112 -20.96 -29.28 7.27
CA GLU A 112 -21.22 -30.04 6.03
C GLU A 112 -22.65 -29.77 5.50
N GLU A 113 -23.59 -29.49 6.40
CA GLU A 113 -24.96 -29.05 6.12
C GLU A 113 -25.06 -27.70 5.37
N TYR A 114 -24.11 -26.77 5.55
CA TYR A 114 -24.11 -25.46 4.86
C TYR A 114 -23.86 -25.60 3.35
N TYR A 115 -23.00 -26.54 2.96
CA TYR A 115 -22.74 -26.86 1.56
C TYR A 115 -23.73 -27.90 1.00
N GLY A 116 -24.52 -28.53 1.86
CA GLY A 116 -25.43 -29.62 1.53
C GLY A 116 -24.67 -30.89 1.12
N GLU A 117 -25.30 -32.06 1.29
CA GLU A 117 -24.79 -33.26 0.65
C GLU A 117 -24.80 -33.02 -0.88
N LEU A 118 -23.62 -33.04 -1.50
CA LEU A 118 -23.52 -33.02 -2.94
C LEU A 118 -24.18 -34.29 -3.47
N ASP A 119 -25.42 -34.15 -3.93
CA ASP A 119 -26.14 -35.23 -4.60
C ASP A 119 -25.25 -35.72 -5.75
N LYS A 120 -24.96 -37.03 -5.81
CA LYS A 120 -23.92 -37.61 -6.70
C LYS A 120 -24.13 -37.25 -8.19
N ASN A 121 -25.35 -36.87 -8.54
CA ASN A 121 -25.75 -36.40 -9.87
C ASN A 121 -25.19 -34.99 -10.21
N ILE A 122 -24.89 -34.16 -9.22
CA ILE A 122 -24.39 -32.78 -9.39
C ILE A 122 -22.88 -32.77 -9.70
N GLU A 123 -22.12 -33.76 -9.21
CA GLU A 123 -20.66 -33.83 -9.40
C GLU A 123 -20.27 -33.99 -10.89
N GLY A 124 -21.01 -34.82 -11.63
CA GLY A 124 -20.82 -34.94 -13.09
C GLY A 124 -21.15 -33.65 -13.86
N LEU A 125 -22.12 -32.87 -13.38
CA LEU A 125 -22.52 -31.59 -13.97
C LEU A 125 -21.45 -30.51 -13.74
N ILE A 126 -20.82 -30.49 -12.56
CA ILE A 126 -19.72 -29.58 -12.23
C ILE A 126 -18.53 -29.85 -13.15
N SER A 127 -18.10 -31.12 -13.25
CA SER A 127 -16.95 -31.51 -14.09
C SER A 127 -17.14 -31.11 -15.56
N SER A 128 -18.37 -31.25 -16.07
CA SER A 128 -18.71 -30.84 -17.44
C SER A 128 -18.57 -29.33 -17.65
N LYS A 129 -19.11 -28.52 -16.73
CA LYS A 129 -19.04 -27.05 -16.78
C LYS A 129 -17.61 -26.50 -16.60
N GLU A 130 -16.79 -27.13 -15.76
CA GLU A 130 -15.39 -26.74 -15.59
C GLU A 130 -14.60 -26.92 -16.89
N LYS A 131 -14.81 -28.04 -17.57
CA LYS A 131 -14.17 -28.35 -18.85
C LYS A 131 -14.54 -27.35 -19.96
N GLU A 132 -15.81 -26.93 -19.99
CA GLU A 132 -16.28 -25.86 -20.89
C GLU A 132 -15.58 -24.52 -20.59
N LYS A 133 -15.51 -24.12 -19.31
CA LYS A 133 -14.82 -22.90 -18.88
C LYS A 133 -13.33 -22.91 -19.17
N GLU A 134 -12.64 -24.03 -19.01
CA GLU A 134 -11.23 -24.15 -19.37
C GLU A 134 -10.99 -23.91 -20.86
N LEU A 135 -11.87 -24.44 -21.72
CA LEU A 135 -11.81 -24.20 -23.16
C LEU A 135 -12.06 -22.73 -23.50
N GLU A 136 -13.00 -22.07 -22.82
CA GLU A 136 -13.21 -20.63 -22.97
C GLU A 136 -11.98 -19.81 -22.56
N ILE A 137 -11.34 -20.15 -21.44
CA ILE A 137 -10.13 -19.46 -20.96
C ILE A 137 -8.97 -19.69 -21.93
N LYS A 138 -8.81 -20.92 -22.46
CA LYS A 138 -7.80 -21.23 -23.49
C LYS A 138 -8.05 -20.47 -24.79
N LYS A 139 -9.31 -20.28 -25.20
CA LYS A 139 -9.67 -19.46 -26.37
C LYS A 139 -9.47 -17.95 -26.14
N LYS A 140 -9.71 -17.47 -24.91
CA LYS A 140 -9.57 -16.06 -24.53
C LYS A 140 -8.14 -15.65 -24.21
N LYS A 141 -7.27 -16.58 -23.82
CA LYS A 141 -5.84 -16.27 -23.68
C LYS A 141 -5.35 -15.77 -25.06
N PRO A 142 -4.87 -14.52 -25.17
CA PRO A 142 -4.21 -14.09 -26.39
C PRO A 142 -3.09 -15.10 -26.65
N GLN A 143 -2.99 -15.62 -27.86
CA GLN A 143 -1.90 -16.51 -28.25
C GLN A 143 -0.59 -15.85 -27.81
N ASN A 144 0.04 -16.46 -26.81
CA ASN A 144 1.40 -16.12 -26.40
C ASN A 144 2.26 -16.12 -27.67
N TYR A 145 3.13 -15.12 -27.77
CA TYR A 145 4.08 -14.91 -28.86
C TYR A 145 5.21 -15.96 -28.84
N GLU A 146 4.90 -17.22 -28.53
CA GLU A 146 5.81 -18.36 -28.55
C GLU A 146 6.11 -18.70 -30.01
N GLY A 147 6.97 -17.90 -30.64
CA GLY A 147 7.36 -18.05 -32.04
C GLY A 147 7.76 -16.75 -32.75
N LEU A 148 7.51 -15.59 -32.14
CA LEU A 148 8.04 -14.33 -32.66
C LEU A 148 9.46 -14.14 -32.15
N THR A 149 10.44 -14.48 -32.97
CA THR A 149 11.83 -14.07 -32.73
C THR A 149 11.90 -12.55 -32.57
N SER A 150 12.78 -12.08 -31.68
CA SER A 150 12.99 -10.66 -31.36
C SER A 150 13.03 -9.79 -32.63
N ASP A 151 13.67 -10.30 -33.68
CA ASP A 151 13.85 -9.61 -34.95
C ASP A 151 12.53 -9.31 -35.68
N ILE A 152 11.57 -10.24 -35.62
CA ILE A 152 10.26 -10.04 -36.26
C ILE A 152 9.47 -8.97 -35.52
N LEU A 153 9.51 -8.96 -34.18
CA LEU A 153 8.87 -7.94 -33.35
C LEU A 153 9.46 -6.56 -33.57
N ILE A 154 10.79 -6.47 -33.64
CA ILE A 154 11.49 -5.20 -33.92
C ILE A 154 11.07 -4.66 -35.29
N LYS A 155 11.02 -5.50 -36.31
CA LYS A 155 10.60 -5.12 -37.67
C LYS A 155 9.13 -4.66 -37.73
N LEU A 156 8.27 -5.25 -36.92
CA LEU A 156 6.86 -4.89 -36.80
C LEU A 156 6.66 -3.56 -36.06
N ILE A 157 7.50 -3.28 -35.06
CA ILE A 157 7.51 -2.00 -34.32
C ILE A 157 8.01 -0.87 -35.23
N GLU A 158 9.07 -1.10 -36.00
CA GLU A 158 9.63 -0.12 -36.93
C GLU A 158 8.66 0.24 -38.05
N SER A 159 7.97 -0.75 -38.62
CA SER A 159 6.95 -0.50 -39.65
C SER A 159 5.78 0.32 -39.11
N LYS A 160 5.31 0.04 -37.90
CA LYS A 160 4.27 0.83 -37.22
C LYS A 160 4.71 2.26 -36.92
N LYS A 161 5.96 2.46 -36.46
CA LYS A 161 6.52 3.81 -36.22
C LYS A 161 6.55 4.63 -37.51
N LYS A 162 6.92 4.01 -38.64
CA LYS A 162 6.96 4.67 -39.95
C LYS A 162 5.58 5.08 -40.45
N LEU A 163 4.55 4.28 -40.19
CA LEU A 163 3.17 4.63 -40.52
C LEU A 163 2.63 5.77 -39.65
N LEU A 164 2.96 5.78 -38.35
CA LEU A 164 2.58 6.84 -37.43
C LEU A 164 3.32 8.17 -37.67
N SER A 165 4.55 8.13 -38.22
CA SER A 165 5.28 9.33 -38.61
C SER A 165 4.88 9.89 -39.99
N SER A 166 4.10 9.11 -40.75
CA SER A 166 3.60 9.46 -42.08
C SER A 166 2.14 9.94 -42.04
N ALA A 167 1.51 9.93 -40.87
CA ALA A 167 0.19 10.46 -40.58
C ALA A 167 0.32 11.72 -39.74
#